data_AF-A0A374UE02-F1
#
_entry.id   AF-A0A374UE02-F1
#
_cell.length_a   1.000
_cell.length_b   1.000
_cell.length_c   1.000
_cell.angle_alpha   90.00
_cell.angle_beta   90.00
_cell.angle_gamma   90.00
#
_symmetry.space_group_name_H-M   'P 1'
#
loop_
_entity.id
_entity.type
_entity.pdbx_description
1 polymer ?
#
loop_
_entity_poly.entity_id
_entity_poly.type
_entity_poly.pdbx_seq_one_letter_code
_entity_poly.pdbx_strand_id
1 'polypeptide(L)'
;MPTKRPQRRTAPAAETASMTLMGNQDLQYKGDSTSSRRKDKCITFWVTDEQKAEISAFAAEHNTTVSRLIVEGLELRMNQG
;
A
#
# COMPACT_ATOMS: atom_id res chain seq x y z
N MET A 1 21.02 -29.75 -5.23
CA MET A 1 20.61 -28.33 -5.20
C MET A 1 21.79 -27.50 -4.72
N PRO A 2 22.38 -26.61 -5.54
CA PRO A 2 23.47 -25.76 -5.07
C PRO A 2 22.92 -24.68 -4.12
N THR A 3 23.29 -24.76 -2.84
CA THR A 3 22.95 -23.76 -1.83
C THR A 3 23.83 -22.52 -2.01
N LYS A 4 23.27 -21.46 -2.61
CA LYS A 4 23.94 -20.14 -2.64
C LYS A 4 24.16 -19.66 -1.21
N ARG A 5 25.42 -19.60 -0.77
CA ARG A 5 25.79 -18.97 0.51
C ARG A 5 25.44 -17.48 0.44
N PRO A 6 24.88 -16.88 1.51
CA PRO A 6 24.59 -15.45 1.53
C PRO A 6 25.89 -14.66 1.45
N GLN A 7 26.09 -13.98 0.32
CA GLN A 7 27.23 -13.08 0.12
C GLN A 7 26.90 -11.75 0.78
N ARG A 8 27.65 -11.41 1.85
CA ARG A 8 27.54 -10.12 2.53
C ARG A 8 27.96 -9.03 1.53
N ARG A 9 27.03 -8.16 1.14
CA ARG A 9 27.35 -6.94 0.38
C ARG A 9 28.07 -5.98 1.32
N THR A 10 29.39 -6.06 1.38
CA THR A 10 30.20 -4.99 1.95
C THR A 10 30.14 -3.83 0.97
N ALA A 11 29.43 -2.77 1.33
CA ALA A 11 29.60 -1.49 0.64
C ALA A 11 31.09 -1.10 0.72
N PRO A 12 31.68 -0.50 -0.34
CA PRO A 12 33.01 0.10 -0.22
C PRO A 12 32.98 1.08 0.96
N ALA A 13 34.01 1.05 1.80
CA ALA A 13 34.13 1.96 2.92
C ALA A 13 33.99 3.39 2.38
N ALA A 14 32.96 4.11 2.81
CA ALA A 14 32.83 5.52 2.48
C ALA A 14 34.12 6.21 2.92
N GLU A 15 34.79 6.91 2.00
CA GLU A 15 36.15 7.42 2.19
C GLU A 15 36.27 8.43 3.36
N THR A 16 35.14 8.93 3.86
CA THR A 16 35.07 9.77 5.06
C THR A 16 33.84 9.41 5.88
N ALA A 17 34.02 8.68 6.98
CA ALA A 17 32.98 8.51 7.97
C ALA A 17 32.72 9.86 8.68
N SER A 18 31.47 10.31 8.70
CA SER A 18 31.05 11.50 9.44
C SER A 18 31.36 11.37 10.94
N MET A 19 31.77 12.48 11.56
CA MET A 19 31.99 12.59 13.01
C MET A 19 30.70 12.58 13.84
N THR A 20 29.55 12.74 13.20
CA THR A 20 28.24 12.67 13.86
C THR A 20 27.50 11.41 13.45
N LEU A 21 26.72 10.85 14.38
CA LEU A 21 25.90 9.65 14.19
C LEU A 21 24.97 9.75 12.96
N MET A 22 24.51 10.96 12.61
CA MET A 22 23.60 11.20 11.48
C MET A 22 24.30 11.52 10.16
N GLY A 23 25.56 11.93 10.15
CA GLY A 23 26.19 12.37 8.89
C GLY A 23 26.62 11.25 7.94
N ASN A 24 26.48 9.98 8.34
CA ASN A 24 26.58 8.83 7.43
C ASN A 24 25.21 8.38 6.90
N GLN A 25 24.15 9.14 7.17
CA GLN A 25 22.82 8.80 6.69
C GLN A 25 22.74 9.07 5.19
N ASP A 26 22.55 8.00 4.42
CA ASP A 26 22.27 8.10 2.99
C ASP A 26 20.89 8.73 2.79
N LEU A 27 20.87 9.96 2.28
CA LEU A 27 19.67 10.73 1.93
C LEU A 27 19.42 10.75 0.42
N GLN A 28 20.36 10.28 -0.42
CA GLN A 28 20.32 10.47 -1.87
C GLN A 28 19.23 9.64 -2.56
N TYR A 29 18.80 8.52 -1.95
CA TYR A 29 17.73 7.66 -2.46
C TYR A 29 16.60 7.43 -1.45
N LYS A 30 16.54 8.23 -0.38
CA LYS A 30 15.41 8.21 0.55
C LYS A 30 14.26 8.97 -0.10
N GLY A 31 13.54 8.32 -1.01
CA GLY A 31 12.27 8.82 -1.50
C GLY A 31 11.35 9.08 -0.31
N ASP A 32 10.71 10.25 -0.29
CA ASP A 32 9.67 10.54 0.68
C ASP A 32 8.54 9.50 0.50
N SER A 33 8.54 8.49 1.36
CA SER A 33 7.57 7.40 1.30
C SER A 33 6.15 7.87 1.66
N THR A 34 5.95 9.15 1.98
CA THR A 34 4.63 9.77 2.08
C THR A 34 4.12 10.31 0.73
N SER A 35 5.00 10.65 -0.21
CA SER A 35 4.64 11.11 -1.56
C SER A 35 4.10 9.97 -2.45
N SER A 36 4.54 8.73 -2.21
CA SER A 36 4.07 7.54 -2.92
C SER A 36 2.84 6.87 -2.27
N ARG A 37 2.30 7.42 -1.17
CA ARG A 37 1.01 6.95 -0.66
C ARG A 37 -0.05 7.34 -1.69
N ARG A 38 -0.77 6.34 -2.20
CA ARG A 38 -1.93 6.54 -3.07
C ARG A 38 -2.78 7.68 -2.51
N LYS A 39 -3.16 8.65 -3.35
CA LYS A 39 -3.99 9.81 -2.98
C LYS A 39 -5.43 9.43 -2.61
N ASP A 40 -5.70 8.14 -2.43
CA ASP A 40 -7.01 7.59 -2.17
C ASP A 40 -7.39 7.91 -0.71
N LYS A 41 -8.57 8.49 -0.53
CA LYS A 41 -9.14 8.71 0.80
C LYS A 41 -9.80 7.42 1.26
N CYS A 42 -9.32 6.85 2.36
CA CYS A 42 -9.99 5.73 3.01
C CYS A 42 -11.28 6.21 3.69
N ILE A 43 -12.37 5.47 3.51
CA ILE A 43 -13.68 5.78 4.09
C ILE A 43 -14.16 4.55 4.88
N THR A 44 -14.65 4.78 6.09
CA THR A 44 -15.21 3.73 6.96
C THR A 44 -16.73 3.82 6.93
N PHE A 45 -17.40 2.67 6.77
CA PHE A 45 -18.87 2.56 6.79
C PHE A 45 -19.30 1.65 7.93
N TRP A 46 -20.46 1.96 8.51
CA TRP A 46 -21.17 1.08 9.43
C TRP A 46 -22.25 0.35 8.65
N VAL A 47 -22.28 -0.98 8.76
CA VAL A 47 -23.27 -1.87 8.13
C VAL A 47 -23.68 -2.93 9.14
N THR A 48 -24.81 -3.59 8.92
CA THR A 48 -25.18 -4.77 9.71
C THR A 48 -24.29 -5.97 9.33
N ASP A 49 -24.21 -6.96 10.22
CA ASP A 49 -23.45 -8.19 9.93
C ASP A 49 -24.03 -8.96 8.72
N GLU A 50 -25.36 -8.96 8.58
CA GLU A 50 -26.07 -9.55 7.44
C GLU A 50 -25.66 -8.87 6.13
N GLN A 51 -25.71 -7.54 6.07
CA GLN A 51 -25.27 -6.77 4.90
C GLN A 51 -23.81 -7.03 4.56
N LYS A 52 -22.93 -7.10 5.57
CA LYS A 52 -21.52 -7.42 5.36
C LYS A 52 -21.34 -8.80 4.74
N ALA A 53 -22.07 -9.81 5.22
CA ALA A 53 -22.00 -11.17 4.71
C ALA A 53 -22.49 -11.22 3.25
N GLU A 54 -23.65 -10.63 2.95
CA GLU A 54 -24.23 -10.61 1.61
C GLU A 54 -23.31 -9.90 0.59
N ILE A 55 -22.82 -8.70 0.91
CA ILE A 55 -21.96 -7.92 0.02
C ILE A 55 -20.63 -8.66 -0.22
N SER A 56 -20.09 -9.32 0.81
CA SER A 56 -18.85 -10.09 0.67
C SER A 56 -19.04 -11.33 -0.21
N ALA A 57 -20.16 -12.04 -0.06
CA ALA A 57 -20.50 -13.19 -0.88
C ALA A 57 -20.68 -12.80 -2.34
N PHE A 58 -21.44 -11.73 -2.60
CA PHE A 58 -21.64 -11.19 -3.94
C PHE A 58 -20.31 -10.78 -4.60
N ALA A 59 -19.45 -10.07 -3.87
CA ALA A 59 -18.14 -9.68 -4.40
C ALA A 59 -17.28 -10.89 -4.81
N ALA A 60 -17.31 -11.96 -4.01
CA ALA A 60 -16.59 -13.19 -4.30
C ALA A 60 -17.15 -13.92 -5.53
N GLU A 61 -18.47 -14.03 -5.64
CA GLU A 61 -19.14 -14.68 -6.78
C GLU A 61 -18.82 -13.97 -8.11
N HIS A 62 -18.78 -12.64 -8.08
CA HIS A 62 -18.55 -11.81 -9.27
C HIS A 62 -17.08 -11.45 -9.53
N ASN A 63 -16.12 -12.07 -8.83
CA ASN A 63 -14.68 -11.80 -8.95
C ASN A 63 -14.33 -10.29 -8.85
N THR A 64 -15.01 -9.59 -7.95
CA THR A 64 -14.85 -8.15 -7.73
C THR A 64 -14.54 -7.84 -6.26
N THR A 65 -14.46 -6.56 -5.91
CA THR A 65 -14.22 -6.13 -4.52
C THR A 65 -15.41 -5.33 -4.01
N VAL A 66 -15.63 -5.40 -2.70
CA VAL A 66 -16.66 -4.61 -2.00
C VAL A 66 -16.50 -3.11 -2.29
N SER A 67 -15.26 -2.60 -2.25
CA SER A 67 -14.97 -1.20 -2.56
C SER A 67 -15.40 -0.81 -3.97
N ARG A 68 -15.23 -1.70 -4.95
CA ARG A 68 -15.65 -1.46 -6.33
C ARG A 68 -17.17 -1.39 -6.46
N LEU A 69 -17.89 -2.32 -5.84
CA LEU A 69 -19.35 -2.31 -5.81
C LEU A 69 -19.92 -1.02 -5.21
N ILE A 70 -19.33 -0.55 -4.12
CA ILE A 70 -19.75 0.70 -3.47
C ILE A 70 -19.54 1.90 -4.39
N VAL A 71 -18.37 2.01 -5.03
CA VAL A 71 -18.06 3.13 -5.93
C VAL A 71 -18.99 3.12 -7.15
N GLU A 72 -19.15 1.98 -7.81
CA GLU A 72 -20.04 1.86 -8.98
C GLU A 72 -21.50 2.20 -8.60
N GLY A 73 -21.99 1.73 -7.45
CA GLY A 73 -23.33 2.07 -6.96
C GLY A 73 -23.50 3.54 -6.55
N LEU A 74 -22.44 4.23 -6.15
CA LEU A 74 -22.47 5.68 -5.91
C LEU A 74 -22.48 6.46 -7.23
N GLU A 75 -21.61 6.10 -8.19
CA GLU A 75 -21.55 6.72 -9.51
C GLU A 75 -22.89 6.62 -10.26
N LEU A 76 -23.53 5.45 -10.23
CA LEU A 76 -24.85 5.25 -10.82
C LEU A 76 -25.91 6.18 -10.23
N ARG A 77 -25.87 6.42 -8.91
CA ARG A 77 -26.84 7.31 -8.23
C ARG A 77 -26.53 8.79 -8.45
N MET A 78 -25.25 9.16 -8.50
CA MET A 78 -24.83 10.55 -8.73
C MET A 78 -25.09 11.01 -10.16
N ASN A 79 -24.95 10.11 -11.15
CA ASN A 79 -25.12 10.42 -12.56
C ASN A 79 -26.58 10.29 -13.05
N GLN A 80 -27.52 9.94 -12.16
CA GLN A 80 -28.95 9.89 -12.44
C GLN A 80 -29.72 11.15 -11.99
N GLY A 81 -29.01 12.17 -11.49
CA GLY A 81 -29.53 13.52 -11.22
C GLY A 81 -29.12 14.52 -12.29
#